data_AF-A0A7V9HRP4-F1
#
_entry.id   AF-A0A7V9HRP4-F1
#
_cell.length_a   1.000
_cell.length_b   1.000
_cell.length_c   1.000
_cell.angle_alpha   90.00
_cell.angle_beta   90.00
_cell.angle_gamma   90.00
#
_symmetry.space_group_name_H-M   'P 1'
#
loop_
_entity.id
_entity.type
_entity.pdbx_description
1 polymer ?
#
loop_
_entity_poly.entity_id
_entity_poly.type
_entity_poly.pdbx_seq_one_letter_code
_entity_poly.pdbx_strand_id
1 'polypeptide(L)'
;WNLSHPAVRCTVPTLIQEAGEQARPIEDKRLELAELNSLPEVSLSPEEVSEIRRVGDNFGSMALKGGNPQHEGEARPDRWPLSPDLVDAGARWGIDPDRDLVQSPAAG
;
A
#
# COMPACT_ATOMS: atom_id res chain seq x y z
N TRP A 1 3.24 -13.99 -3.14
CA TRP A 1 2.33 -12.89 -2.77
C TRP A 1 2.33 -11.76 -3.80
N ASN A 2 3.33 -10.87 -3.83
CA ASN A 2 3.35 -9.71 -4.75
C ASN A 2 3.11 -10.09 -6.22
N LEU A 3 3.85 -11.08 -6.73
CA LEU A 3 3.77 -11.53 -8.12
C LEU A 3 2.44 -12.21 -8.49
N SER A 4 1.60 -12.58 -7.52
CA SER A 4 0.26 -13.14 -7.80
C SER A 4 -0.78 -12.05 -8.12
N HIS A 5 -0.40 -10.77 -8.09
CA HIS A 5 -1.30 -9.66 -8.42
C HIS A 5 -1.07 -9.18 -9.86
N PRO A 6 -2.12 -9.07 -10.70
CA PRO A 6 -1.98 -8.72 -12.13
C PRO A 6 -1.25 -7.40 -12.42
N ALA A 7 -1.29 -6.44 -11.49
CA ALA A 7 -0.62 -5.15 -11.64
C ALA A 7 0.90 -5.21 -11.40
N VAL A 8 1.42 -6.32 -10.85
CA VAL A 8 2.83 -6.45 -10.44
C VAL A 8 3.58 -7.30 -11.45
N ARG A 9 4.40 -6.64 -12.28
CA ARG A 9 5.26 -7.33 -13.26
C ARG A 9 6.52 -7.94 -12.65
N CYS A 10 7.10 -7.29 -11.63
CA CYS A 10 8.30 -7.75 -10.96
C CYS A 10 8.31 -7.30 -9.49
N THR A 11 9.13 -7.97 -8.67
CA THR A 11 9.39 -7.58 -7.29
C THR A 11 10.90 -7.53 -7.11
N VAL A 12 11.41 -6.42 -6.56
CA VAL A 12 12.83 -6.23 -6.29
C VAL A 12 12.99 -6.08 -4.78
N PRO A 13 13.36 -7.15 -4.04
CA PRO A 13 13.54 -7.06 -2.61
C PRO A 13 14.82 -6.29 -2.27
N THR A 14 14.74 -5.41 -1.28
CA THR A 14 15.94 -4.85 -0.63
C THR A 14 16.44 -5.88 0.37
N LEU A 15 17.70 -6.30 0.24
CA LEU A 15 18.34 -7.17 1.20
C LEU A 15 19.12 -6.32 2.22
N ILE A 16 18.83 -6.50 3.50
CA ILE A 16 19.49 -5.80 4.62
C ILE A 16 20.01 -6.86 5.57
N GLN A 17 21.28 -6.76 5.99
CA GLN A 17 21.81 -7.54 7.12
C GLN A 17 21.62 -6.73 8.39
N GLU A 18 20.91 -7.31 9.36
CA GLU A 18 20.70 -6.71 10.67
C GLU A 18 22.01 -6.66 11.47
N ALA A 19 22.06 -5.80 12.49
CA ALA A 19 23.18 -5.80 13.44
C ALA A 19 23.02 -6.94 14.46
N GLY A 20 24.14 -7.54 14.87
CA GLY A 20 24.19 -8.53 15.95
C GLY A 20 24.87 -9.83 15.55
N GLU A 21 25.40 -10.54 16.55
CA GLU A 21 26.18 -11.78 16.33
C GLU A 21 25.35 -12.93 15.73
N GLN A 22 24.03 -12.88 15.92
CA GLN A 22 23.09 -13.88 15.39
C GLN A 22 22.41 -13.40 14.10
N ALA A 23 22.80 -12.24 13.57
CA ALA A 23 22.21 -11.72 12.35
C ALA A 23 22.64 -12.58 11.16
N ARG A 24 21.67 -12.98 10.34
CA ARG A 24 21.95 -13.74 9.13
C ARG A 24 22.80 -12.90 8.16
N PRO A 25 23.95 -13.43 7.69
CA PRO A 25 24.80 -12.76 6.72
C PRO A 25 24.06 -12.36 5.44
N ILE A 26 24.46 -11.26 4.83
CA ILE A 26 23.87 -10.77 3.58
C ILE A 26 24.10 -11.77 2.44
N GLU A 27 25.23 -12.49 2.45
CA GLU A 27 25.59 -13.53 1.48
C GLU A 27 24.56 -14.66 1.47
N ASP A 28 24.15 -15.14 2.65
CA ASP A 28 23.15 -16.20 2.77
C ASP A 28 21.79 -15.77 2.24
N LYS A 29 21.42 -14.50 2.41
CA LYS A 29 20.16 -13.94 1.88
C LYS A 29 20.20 -13.83 0.35
N ARG A 30 21.37 -13.48 -0.21
CA ARG A 30 21.59 -13.45 -1.67
C ARG A 30 21.51 -14.84 -2.29
N LEU A 31 22.06 -15.85 -1.61
CA LEU A 31 21.98 -17.25 -2.04
C LEU A 31 20.54 -17.74 -2.05
N GLU A 32 19.78 -17.53 -0.97
CA GLU A 32 18.35 -17.89 -0.92
C GLU A 32 17.55 -17.19 -2.03
N LEU A 33 17.81 -15.91 -2.29
CA LEU A 33 17.13 -15.20 -3.37
C LEU A 33 17.43 -15.82 -4.74
N ALA A 34 18.68 -16.24 -4.97
CA ALA A 34 19.07 -16.91 -6.21
C ALA A 34 18.44 -18.30 -6.36
N GLU A 35 18.21 -19.00 -5.26
CA GLU A 35 17.54 -20.31 -5.20
C GLU A 35 16.06 -20.23 -5.55
N LEU A 36 15.40 -19.06 -5.47
CA LEU A 36 14.00 -18.92 -5.88
C LEU A 36 13.74 -19.39 -7.32
N ASN A 37 14.73 -19.27 -8.21
CA ASN A 37 14.60 -19.71 -9.60
C ASN A 37 14.53 -21.23 -9.76
N SER A 38 14.96 -22.01 -8.75
CA SER A 38 14.89 -23.47 -8.78
C SER A 38 13.66 -24.03 -8.06
N LEU A 39 12.90 -23.17 -7.37
CA LEU A 39 11.66 -23.57 -6.71
C LEU A 39 10.50 -23.64 -7.72
N PRO A 40 9.49 -24.49 -7.47
CA PRO A 40 8.26 -24.47 -8.26
C PRO A 40 7.62 -23.08 -8.24
N GLU A 41 7.00 -22.70 -9.35
CA GLU A 41 6.25 -21.47 -9.42
C GLU A 41 5.01 -21.57 -8.50
N VAL A 42 5.07 -20.90 -7.36
CA VAL A 42 3.96 -20.82 -6.41
C VAL A 42 3.18 -19.54 -6.69
N SER A 43 1.92 -19.69 -7.09
CA SER A 43 0.98 -18.57 -7.21
C SER A 43 -0.24 -18.81 -6.34
N LEU A 44 -0.71 -17.74 -5.70
CA LEU A 44 -1.96 -17.73 -4.97
C LEU A 44 -3.15 -17.86 -5.94
N SER A 45 -4.19 -18.55 -5.52
CA SER A 45 -5.43 -18.66 -6.27
C SER A 45 -6.15 -17.30 -6.34
N PRO A 46 -7.07 -17.09 -7.30
CA PRO A 46 -7.90 -15.89 -7.35
C PRO A 46 -8.66 -15.62 -6.03
N GLU A 47 -9.11 -16.68 -5.36
CA GLU A 47 -9.83 -16.62 -4.09
C GLU A 47 -8.91 -16.16 -2.96
N GLU A 48 -7.68 -16.69 -2.88
CA GLU A 48 -6.68 -16.26 -1.90
C GLU A 48 -6.29 -14.79 -2.10
N VAL A 49 -6.10 -14.37 -3.35
CA VAL A 49 -5.83 -12.96 -3.68
C VAL A 49 -7.02 -12.07 -3.30
N SER A 50 -8.25 -12.52 -3.53
CA SER A 50 -9.45 -11.79 -3.13
C SER A 50 -9.55 -11.65 -1.61
N GLU A 51 -9.25 -12.71 -0.86
CA GLU A 51 -9.27 -12.69 0.60
C GLU A 51 -8.22 -11.74 1.17
N ILE A 52 -7.01 -11.76 0.62
CA ILE A 52 -5.95 -10.82 0.98
C ILE A 52 -6.40 -9.38 0.74
N ARG A 53 -7.02 -9.09 -0.41
CA ARG A 53 -7.55 -7.75 -0.70
C ARG A 53 -8.59 -7.32 0.32
N ARG A 54 -9.50 -8.23 0.69
CA ARG A 54 -10.55 -7.97 1.67
C ARG A 54 -9.98 -7.71 3.06
N VAL A 55 -8.99 -8.48 3.49
CA VAL A 55 -8.35 -8.33 4.81
C VAL A 55 -7.47 -7.07 4.87
N GLY A 56 -6.78 -6.76 3.79
CA GLY A 56 -5.90 -5.59 3.68
C GLY A 56 -6.62 -4.28 3.34
N ASP A 57 -7.92 -4.32 3.08
CA ASP A 57 -8.70 -3.11 2.76
C ASP A 57 -8.79 -2.21 3.99
N ASN A 58 -8.02 -1.13 3.94
CA ASN A 58 -7.96 -0.10 4.98
C ASN A 58 -8.70 1.18 4.56
N PHE A 59 -9.52 1.11 3.51
CA PHE A 59 -10.28 2.26 3.01
C PHE A 59 -11.11 2.90 4.12
N GLY A 60 -11.01 4.23 4.25
CA GLY A 60 -11.73 4.99 5.27
C GLY A 60 -11.33 4.70 6.73
N SER A 61 -10.33 3.86 7.01
CA SER A 61 -9.96 3.49 8.40
C SER A 61 -9.30 4.61 9.20
N MET A 62 -8.70 5.59 8.52
CA MET A 62 -7.98 6.71 9.14
C MET A 62 -8.36 8.03 8.49
N ALA A 63 -8.24 9.12 9.24
CA ALA A 63 -8.25 10.46 8.66
C ALA A 63 -7.08 10.57 7.65
N LEU A 64 -7.40 10.85 6.39
CA LEU A 64 -6.40 10.95 5.35
C LEU A 64 -5.45 12.13 5.60
N LYS A 65 -4.17 11.88 5.33
CA LYS A 65 -3.16 12.91 5.22
C LYS A 65 -3.31 13.62 3.89
N GLY A 66 -3.09 14.94 3.90
CA GLY A 66 -3.04 15.77 2.72
C GLY A 66 -4.27 16.64 2.51
N GLY A 67 -4.70 16.75 1.25
CA GLY A 67 -5.89 17.51 0.86
C GLY A 67 -7.15 16.86 1.44
N ASN A 68 -7.84 17.55 2.33
CA ASN A 68 -8.98 17.00 3.05
C ASN A 68 -10.17 17.98 2.99
N PRO A 69 -11.38 17.53 2.59
CA PRO A 69 -12.56 18.40 2.53
C PRO A 69 -13.00 18.93 3.90
N GLN A 70 -12.62 18.26 4.99
CA GLN A 70 -12.92 18.61 6.38
C GLN A 70 -11.85 19.52 7.01
N HIS A 71 -10.78 19.88 6.28
CA HIS A 71 -9.77 20.80 6.82
C HIS A 71 -10.19 22.25 6.67
N GLU A 72 -10.28 22.94 7.80
CA GLU A 72 -10.50 24.38 7.87
C GLU A 72 -9.22 25.12 8.35
N GLY A 73 -9.03 26.34 7.85
CA GLY A 73 -7.92 27.21 8.24
C GLY A 73 -6.63 26.99 7.46
N GLU A 74 -5.52 27.48 8.01
CA GLU A 74 -4.22 27.48 7.32
C GLU A 74 -3.69 26.07 7.04
N ALA A 75 -2.97 25.93 5.93
CA ALA A 75 -2.31 24.68 5.56
C ALA A 75 -1.24 24.28 6.57
N ARG A 76 -1.14 22.98 6.85
CA ARG A 76 -0.17 22.35 7.74
C ARG A 76 0.52 21.18 7.03
N PRO A 77 1.66 20.69 7.55
CA PRO A 77 2.23 19.43 7.07
C PRO A 77 1.18 18.31 7.15
N ASP A 78 1.07 17.52 6.08
CA ASP A 78 0.10 16.43 5.94
C ASP A 78 -1.38 16.85 6.11
N ARG A 79 -1.73 18.14 6.01
CA ARG A 79 -3.13 18.59 6.11
C ARG A 79 -3.37 19.98 5.49
N TRP A 80 -4.16 20.06 4.44
CA TRP A 80 -4.50 21.33 3.76
C TRP A 80 -5.88 21.25 3.09
N PRO A 81 -6.52 22.40 2.77
CA PRO A 81 -7.81 22.40 2.11
C PRO A 81 -7.69 21.91 0.66
N LEU A 82 -8.74 21.27 0.13
CA LEU A 82 -8.80 20.90 -1.28
C LEU A 82 -8.99 22.16 -2.14
N SER A 83 -8.08 22.36 -3.09
CA SER A 83 -8.26 23.37 -4.15
C SER A 83 -9.13 22.81 -5.29
N PRO A 84 -9.73 23.67 -6.12
CA PRO A 84 -10.46 23.23 -7.32
C PRO A 84 -9.63 22.31 -8.22
N ASP A 85 -8.35 22.62 -8.43
CA ASP A 85 -7.45 21.80 -9.25
C ASP A 85 -7.26 20.38 -8.69
N LEU A 86 -7.23 20.23 -7.36
CA LEU A 86 -7.13 18.92 -6.71
C LEU A 86 -8.44 18.13 -6.85
N VAL A 87 -9.58 18.80 -6.74
CA VAL A 87 -10.90 18.18 -6.97
C VAL A 87 -11.02 17.71 -8.42
N ASP A 88 -10.65 18.55 -9.39
CA ASP A 88 -10.66 18.20 -10.82
C ASP A 88 -9.70 17.04 -11.14
N ALA A 89 -8.54 16.98 -10.48
CA ALA A 89 -7.62 15.87 -10.61
C ALA A 89 -8.23 14.56 -10.08
N GLY A 90 -8.89 14.60 -8.91
CA GLY A 90 -9.57 13.45 -8.32
C GLY A 90 -10.73 12.93 -9.20
N ALA A 91 -11.52 13.85 -9.75
CA ALA A 91 -12.66 13.51 -10.60
C ALA A 91 -12.27 12.67 -11.84
N ARG A 92 -11.09 12.89 -12.41
CA ARG A 92 -10.54 12.08 -13.53
C ARG A 92 -10.37 10.60 -13.19
N TRP A 93 -10.27 10.29 -11.90
CA TRP A 93 -10.11 8.94 -11.36
C TRP A 93 -11.37 8.45 -10.63
N GLY A 94 -12.48 9.18 -10.72
CA GLY A 94 -13.74 8.83 -10.07
C GLY A 94 -13.76 9.05 -8.55
N ILE A 95 -12.81 9.82 -8.02
CA ILE A 95 -12.72 10.16 -6.60
C ILE A 95 -13.72 11.25 -6.29
N ASP A 96 -14.62 10.96 -5.35
CA ASP A 96 -15.53 11.91 -4.73
C ASP A 96 -14.95 12.32 -3.38
N PRO A 97 -14.51 13.59 -3.20
CA PRO A 97 -13.88 14.02 -1.95
C PRO A 97 -14.68 13.73 -0.69
N ASP A 98 -16.00 13.95 -0.71
CA ASP A 98 -16.84 13.85 0.48
C ASP A 98 -17.15 12.40 0.86
N ARG A 99 -16.98 11.46 -0.10
CA ARG A 99 -17.15 10.02 0.11
C ARG A 99 -15.83 9.32 0.37
N ASP A 100 -14.82 9.63 -0.43
CA ASP A 100 -13.60 8.83 -0.55
C ASP A 100 -12.42 9.41 0.23
N LEU A 101 -12.46 10.70 0.58
CA LEU A 101 -11.37 11.36 1.32
C LEU A 101 -11.68 11.61 2.80
N VAL A 102 -12.82 11.12 3.27
CA VAL A 102 -13.24 11.20 4.68
C VAL A 102 -13.06 9.86 5.37
N GLN A 103 -12.78 9.91 6.68
CA GLN A 103 -12.74 8.69 7.49
C GLN A 103 -14.16 8.11 7.60
N SER A 104 -14.31 6.81 7.36
CA SER A 104 -15.56 6.10 7.61
C SER A 104 -15.76 5.95 9.13
N PRO A 105 -16.98 6.15 9.64
CA PRO A 105 -17.25 5.88 11.05
C PRO A 105 -16.94 4.41 11.36
N ALA A 106 -16.26 4.15 12.48
CA ALA A 106 -16.00 2.79 12.92
C ALA A 106 -17.33 2.03 13.02
N ALA A 107 -17.40 0.82 12.46
CA ALA A 107 -18.54 -0.06 12.65
C ALA A 107 -18.68 -0.32 14.15
N GLY A 108 -19.77 0.20 14.75
CA GLY A 108 -20.09 0.02 16.17
C GLY A 108 -20.57 -1.39 16.50
#